data_AF-A0A7S3PVB0-F1
#
_entry.id   AF-A0A7S3PVB0-F1
#
_cell.length_a   1.000
_cell.length_b   1.000
_cell.length_c   1.000
_cell.angle_alpha   90.00
_cell.angle_beta   90.00
_cell.angle_gamma   90.00
#
_symmetry.space_group_name_H-M   'P 1'
#
loop_
_entity.id
_entity.type
_entity.pdbx_description
1 polymer ?
#
loop_
_entity_poly.entity_id
_entity_poly.type
_entity_poly.pdbx_seq_one_letter_code
_entity_poly.pdbx_strand_id
1 'polypeptide(L)'
;IIKNSQTSTANILVPCTLDMTKIDLAKSDIIKSDDESRLNFIQRIENSLTKKFQVSCGTDSAGREYDSITELWRNEGYFDKNKVPNWYKKSHDYWNNEKNVPSTIDGMLGGFSVLTERDLDASRKFVDDLLASRPDVKERICSNGGRASECGAGIGRLTKGLLLPLGFKSIDVVETSARLLNSAPGYIGHDDATKCNFICKGLQDFDPDADTYDLIWVQWVVGKPNLKYRNHYDASTLISFLRRPSIAGWLSE
;
A
#
# COMPACT_ATOMS: atom_id res chain seq x y z
N ILE A 1 13.38 8.29 17.30
CA ILE A 1 14.54 9.12 16.92
C ILE A 1 14.49 9.28 15.41
N ILE A 2 13.97 10.40 14.91
CA ILE A 2 14.10 10.78 13.49
C ILE A 2 14.57 12.23 13.52
N LYS A 3 15.89 12.40 13.40
CA LYS A 3 16.51 13.71 13.18
C LYS A 3 16.66 13.91 11.67
N ASN A 4 16.25 15.09 11.23
CA ASN A 4 16.59 15.75 9.98
C ASN A 4 17.71 15.10 9.15
N SER A 5 17.34 14.44 8.06
CA SER A 5 18.11 14.47 6.82
C SER A 5 17.14 14.54 5.65
N GLN A 6 17.34 15.54 4.81
CA GLN A 6 16.69 15.64 3.51
C GLN A 6 16.91 14.33 2.73
N THR A 7 15.88 13.86 2.03
CA THR A 7 15.69 12.53 1.38
C THR A 7 15.02 11.46 2.27
N SER A 8 13.71 11.58 2.45
CA SER A 8 12.86 10.53 3.04
C SER A 8 11.75 10.16 2.06
N THR A 9 12.05 9.27 1.11
CA THR A 9 11.05 8.47 0.41
C THR A 9 10.53 7.43 1.41
N ALA A 10 9.26 7.50 1.80
CA ALA A 10 8.73 6.54 2.76
C ALA A 10 8.54 5.18 2.11
N ASN A 11 9.47 4.28 2.41
CA ASN A 11 9.19 2.86 2.46
C ASN A 11 8.39 2.65 3.75
N ILE A 12 7.09 2.38 3.64
CA ILE A 12 6.30 2.00 4.81
C ILE A 12 6.31 0.47 4.87
N LEU A 13 7.27 -0.09 5.62
CA LEU A 13 7.01 -1.32 6.34
C LEU A 13 6.21 -0.93 7.58
N VAL A 14 5.16 -1.68 7.89
CA VAL A 14 4.42 -1.54 9.14
C VAL A 14 5.27 -2.19 10.23
N PRO A 15 5.87 -1.43 11.17
CA PRO A 15 6.64 -2.04 12.24
C PRO A 15 5.68 -2.73 13.21
N CYS A 16 5.90 -4.01 13.46
CA CYS A 16 5.32 -4.78 14.56
C CYS A 16 5.66 -4.11 15.90
N THR A 17 4.89 -3.13 16.38
CA THR A 17 4.93 -2.64 17.77
C THR A 17 3.69 -1.86 18.22
N LEU A 18 2.64 -1.71 17.39
CA LEU A 18 1.35 -1.28 17.94
C LEU A 18 0.58 -2.51 18.43
N ASP A 19 0.24 -2.54 19.71
CA ASP A 19 -0.81 -3.41 20.24
C ASP A 19 -2.14 -3.01 19.57
N MET A 20 -2.49 -3.76 18.54
CA MET A 20 -3.63 -3.50 17.65
C MET A 20 -4.87 -4.33 18.01
N THR A 21 -4.82 -5.10 19.10
CA THR A 21 -5.92 -5.96 19.60
C THR A 21 -7.19 -5.19 20.02
N LYS A 22 -7.16 -3.85 20.00
CA LYS A 22 -8.24 -2.99 20.51
C LYS A 22 -9.15 -2.36 19.46
N ILE A 23 -8.97 -2.65 18.16
CA ILE A 23 -9.79 -2.03 17.10
C ILE A 23 -10.16 -3.05 16.02
N ASP A 24 -11.12 -3.92 16.35
CA ASP A 24 -11.87 -4.76 15.41
C ASP A 24 -12.96 -3.93 14.70
N LEU A 25 -12.92 -3.84 13.37
CA LEU A 25 -14.09 -3.47 12.54
C LEU A 25 -13.97 -4.14 11.16
N ALA A 26 -15.02 -4.88 10.78
CA ALA A 26 -15.09 -5.57 9.50
C ALA A 26 -15.49 -4.62 8.35
N LYS A 27 -15.09 -4.94 7.11
CA LYS A 27 -15.41 -4.18 5.89
C LYS A 27 -16.91 -3.91 5.68
N SER A 28 -17.77 -4.80 6.16
CA SER A 28 -19.23 -4.65 6.10
C SER A 28 -19.75 -3.43 6.85
N ASP A 29 -18.98 -2.95 7.83
CA ASP A 29 -19.44 -1.95 8.79
C ASP A 29 -19.11 -0.53 8.31
N ILE A 30 -18.05 -0.33 7.51
CA ILE A 30 -17.66 1.01 7.02
C ILE A 30 -18.66 1.55 5.98
N ILE A 31 -19.19 0.68 5.10
CA ILE A 31 -20.10 1.10 4.03
C ILE A 31 -21.56 1.17 4.52
N LYS A 32 -21.93 0.42 5.56
CA LYS A 32 -23.29 0.43 6.16
C LYS A 32 -23.43 1.28 7.43
N SER A 33 -22.32 1.80 7.95
CA SER A 33 -22.34 2.62 9.16
C SER A 33 -23.03 3.97 8.94
N ASP A 34 -23.73 4.43 9.97
CA ASP A 34 -24.31 5.77 10.04
C ASP A 34 -23.23 6.86 10.02
N ASP A 35 -23.65 8.10 9.74
CA ASP A 35 -22.75 9.25 9.61
C ASP A 35 -21.95 9.49 10.90
N GLU A 36 -22.52 9.16 12.06
CA GLU A 36 -21.89 9.29 13.38
C GLU A 36 -20.72 8.31 13.56
N SER A 37 -20.92 7.05 13.15
CA SER A 37 -19.88 6.01 13.18
C SER A 37 -18.72 6.33 12.22
N ARG A 38 -19.03 6.85 11.02
CA ARG A 38 -18.01 7.34 10.08
C ARG A 38 -17.24 8.53 10.64
N LEU A 39 -17.93 9.48 11.27
CA LEU A 39 -17.30 10.63 11.91
C LEU A 39 -16.38 10.19 13.04
N ASN A 40 -16.86 9.31 13.92
CA ASN A 40 -16.07 8.74 15.01
C ASN A 40 -14.80 8.03 14.52
N PHE A 41 -14.89 7.30 13.40
CA PHE A 41 -13.72 6.66 12.80
C PHE A 41 -12.67 7.68 12.33
N ILE A 42 -13.09 8.70 11.58
CA ILE A 42 -12.19 9.74 11.08
C ILE A 42 -11.59 10.55 12.24
N GLN A 43 -12.38 10.90 13.26
CA GLN A 43 -11.89 11.64 14.43
C GLN A 43 -10.84 10.83 15.21
N ARG A 44 -10.98 9.50 15.31
CA ARG A 44 -9.97 8.63 15.93
C ARG A 44 -8.64 8.64 15.16
N ILE A 45 -8.70 8.64 13.83
CA ILE A 45 -7.51 8.75 12.98
C ILE A 45 -6.86 10.13 13.17
N GLU A 46 -7.66 11.19 13.08
CA GLU A 46 -7.21 12.56 13.26
C GLU A 46 -6.51 12.75 14.62
N ASN A 47 -7.16 12.36 15.72
CA ASN A 47 -6.58 12.43 17.05
C ASN A 47 -5.26 11.66 17.17
N SER A 48 -5.17 10.48 16.54
CA SER A 48 -3.94 9.68 16.54
C SER A 48 -2.81 10.38 15.77
N LEU A 49 -3.13 10.98 14.63
CA LEU A 49 -2.17 11.71 13.80
C LEU A 49 -1.73 13.02 14.45
N THR A 50 -2.66 13.80 15.02
CA THR A 50 -2.34 15.04 15.75
C THR A 50 -1.47 14.74 16.96
N LYS A 51 -1.79 13.70 17.74
CA LYS A 51 -0.99 13.33 18.92
C LYS A 51 0.42 12.87 18.56
N LYS A 52 0.58 12.09 17.48
CA LYS A 52 1.86 11.48 17.12
C LYS A 52 2.74 12.37 16.24
N PHE A 53 2.13 13.16 15.37
CA PHE A 53 2.81 13.89 14.30
C PHE A 53 2.49 15.38 14.27
N GLN A 54 1.66 15.90 15.19
CA GLN A 54 1.24 17.30 15.23
C GLN A 54 0.58 17.78 13.91
N VAL A 55 -0.06 16.85 13.19
CA VAL A 55 -0.84 17.17 11.99
C VAL A 55 -2.20 17.67 12.43
N SER A 56 -2.52 18.92 12.11
CA SER A 56 -3.83 19.52 12.36
C SER A 56 -4.53 19.96 11.08
N CYS A 57 -3.80 20.37 10.04
CA CYS A 57 -4.34 20.94 8.81
C CYS A 57 -3.59 20.43 7.56
N GLY A 58 -4.09 20.76 6.37
CA GLY A 58 -3.44 20.42 5.11
C GLY A 58 -3.99 21.19 3.91
N THR A 59 -3.34 21.03 2.76
CA THR A 59 -3.74 21.69 1.50
C THR A 59 -3.76 20.65 0.38
N ASP A 60 -4.78 20.70 -0.50
CA ASP A 60 -4.81 19.85 -1.69
C ASP A 60 -4.04 20.46 -2.88
N SER A 61 -3.94 19.70 -3.97
CA SER A 61 -3.23 20.14 -5.18
C SER A 61 -3.90 21.30 -5.92
N ALA A 62 -5.15 21.64 -5.59
CA ALA A 62 -5.84 22.81 -6.10
C ALA A 62 -5.62 24.05 -5.22
N GLY A 63 -4.82 23.94 -4.16
CA GLY A 63 -4.56 25.01 -3.21
C GLY A 63 -5.69 25.21 -2.20
N ARG A 64 -6.64 24.28 -2.08
CA ARG A 64 -7.68 24.37 -1.05
C ARG A 64 -7.09 23.94 0.28
N GLU A 65 -7.23 24.81 1.27
CA GLU A 65 -6.82 24.56 2.65
C GLU A 65 -7.94 23.86 3.42
N TYR A 66 -7.54 23.02 4.37
CA TYR A 66 -8.41 22.30 5.28
C TYR A 66 -7.86 22.44 6.70
N ASP A 67 -8.71 22.85 7.63
CA ASP A 67 -8.37 23.05 9.04
C ASP A 67 -8.29 21.73 9.81
N SER A 68 -8.77 20.63 9.21
CA SER A 68 -8.77 19.29 9.80
C SER A 68 -8.85 18.18 8.75
N ILE A 69 -8.46 16.97 9.14
CA ILE A 69 -8.64 15.76 8.32
C ILE A 69 -10.14 15.47 8.15
N THR A 70 -10.93 15.73 9.18
CA THR A 70 -12.39 15.63 9.18
C THR A 70 -13.01 16.53 8.11
N GLU A 71 -12.55 17.78 7.98
CA GLU A 71 -13.02 18.71 6.97
C GLU A 71 -12.67 18.23 5.55
N LEU A 72 -11.45 17.71 5.35
CA LEU A 72 -11.04 17.11 4.08
C LEU A 72 -11.99 15.98 3.66
N TRP A 73 -12.30 15.04 4.57
CA TRP A 73 -13.20 13.93 4.26
C TRP A 73 -14.65 14.38 4.05
N ARG A 74 -15.09 15.45 4.74
CA ARG A 74 -16.40 16.07 4.49
C ARG A 74 -16.46 16.64 3.08
N ASN A 75 -15.43 17.35 2.64
CA ASN A 75 -15.37 17.90 1.29
C ASN A 75 -15.32 16.82 0.21
N GLU A 76 -14.56 15.74 0.44
CA GLU A 76 -14.53 14.58 -0.47
C GLU A 76 -15.86 13.81 -0.52
N GLY A 77 -16.78 14.09 0.41
CA GLY A 77 -18.12 13.50 0.43
C GLY A 77 -18.20 12.17 1.17
N TYR A 78 -17.23 11.84 2.02
CA TYR A 78 -17.19 10.58 2.77
C TYR A 78 -18.41 10.38 3.68
N PHE A 79 -18.94 11.47 4.24
CA PHE A 79 -20.11 11.45 5.13
C PHE A 79 -21.44 11.61 4.39
N ASP A 80 -21.45 11.91 3.08
CA ASP A 80 -22.69 12.15 2.36
C ASP A 80 -23.17 10.84 1.70
N LYS A 81 -24.19 10.21 2.29
CA LYS A 81 -24.82 8.99 1.77
C LYS A 81 -25.39 9.13 0.35
N ASN A 82 -25.68 10.35 -0.11
CA ASN A 82 -26.19 10.62 -1.46
C ASN A 82 -25.07 10.88 -2.47
N LYS A 83 -23.84 11.11 -2.01
CA LYS A 83 -22.67 11.36 -2.85
C LYS A 83 -21.86 10.08 -2.97
N VAL A 84 -21.75 9.53 -4.18
CA VAL A 84 -20.88 8.39 -4.44
C VAL A 84 -19.42 8.87 -4.37
N PRO A 85 -18.61 8.32 -3.45
CA PRO A 85 -17.17 8.50 -3.45
C PRO A 85 -16.52 8.32 -4.82
N ASN A 86 -15.81 9.34 -5.30
CA ASN A 86 -15.13 9.27 -6.60
C ASN A 86 -13.59 9.18 -6.48
N TRP A 87 -13.04 9.15 -5.26
CA TRP A 87 -11.58 9.14 -5.08
C TRP A 87 -10.93 7.86 -5.63
N TYR A 88 -11.50 6.68 -5.35
CA TYR A 88 -11.00 5.40 -5.88
C TYR A 88 -11.10 5.34 -7.41
N LYS A 89 -12.23 5.77 -7.98
CA LYS A 89 -12.44 5.75 -9.43
C LYS A 89 -11.48 6.73 -10.14
N LYS A 90 -11.35 7.97 -9.66
CA LYS A 90 -10.40 8.94 -10.24
C LYS A 90 -8.96 8.41 -10.20
N SER A 91 -8.56 7.80 -9.09
CA SER A 91 -7.23 7.18 -8.94
C SER A 91 -7.05 6.01 -9.92
N HIS A 92 -8.02 5.09 -9.99
CA HIS A 92 -8.01 4.01 -10.96
C HIS A 92 -7.92 4.53 -12.40
N ASP A 93 -8.76 5.50 -12.79
CA ASP A 93 -8.77 6.07 -14.14
C ASP A 93 -7.42 6.72 -14.49
N TYR A 94 -6.76 7.37 -13.53
CA TYR A 94 -5.42 7.92 -13.72
C TYR A 94 -4.41 6.82 -14.07
N TRP A 95 -4.30 5.79 -13.23
CA TRP A 95 -3.34 4.69 -13.40
C TRP A 95 -3.67 3.80 -14.60
N ASN A 96 -4.95 3.65 -14.93
CA ASN A 96 -5.39 2.83 -16.06
C ASN A 96 -5.21 3.52 -17.41
N ASN A 97 -4.94 4.82 -17.44
CA ASN A 97 -4.72 5.58 -18.67
C ASN A 97 -3.24 5.59 -19.08
N GLU A 98 -2.92 4.97 -20.22
CA GLU A 98 -1.56 4.91 -20.80
C GLU A 98 -0.90 6.29 -20.95
N LYS A 99 -1.67 7.34 -21.26
CA LYS A 99 -1.13 8.70 -21.40
C LYS A 99 -0.64 9.29 -20.08
N ASN A 100 -1.26 8.89 -18.97
CA ASN A 100 -0.86 9.33 -17.64
C ASN A 100 0.27 8.46 -17.10
N VAL A 101 0.16 7.15 -17.32
CA VAL A 101 1.06 6.14 -16.77
C VAL A 101 1.38 5.11 -17.84
N PRO A 102 2.43 5.32 -18.65
CA PRO A 102 2.89 4.30 -19.58
C PRO A 102 3.29 3.00 -18.85
N SER A 103 3.21 1.85 -19.54
CA SER A 103 3.63 0.54 -18.98
C SER A 103 5.16 0.39 -18.91
N THR A 104 5.83 1.34 -18.26
CA THR A 104 7.29 1.44 -18.15
C THR A 104 7.69 1.76 -16.71
N ILE A 105 8.97 1.57 -16.39
CA ILE A 105 9.53 1.99 -15.09
C ILE A 105 9.27 3.48 -14.86
N ASP A 106 9.44 4.30 -15.89
CA ASP A 106 9.25 5.74 -15.80
C ASP A 106 7.79 6.12 -15.52
N GLY A 107 6.84 5.41 -16.14
CA GLY A 107 5.41 5.54 -15.81
C GLY A 107 5.13 5.17 -14.35
N MET A 108 5.69 4.07 -13.85
CA MET A 108 5.49 3.63 -12.47
C MET A 108 6.04 4.64 -11.46
N LEU A 109 7.16 5.29 -11.79
CA LEU A 109 7.85 6.23 -10.91
C LEU A 109 7.53 7.70 -11.24
N GLY A 110 6.60 7.97 -12.15
CA GLY A 110 6.21 9.32 -12.55
C GLY A 110 7.37 10.20 -13.02
N GLY A 111 8.29 9.67 -13.82
CA GLY A 111 9.47 10.39 -14.33
C GLY A 111 10.77 10.17 -13.54
N PHE A 112 10.75 9.37 -12.47
CA PHE A 112 11.89 9.15 -11.59
C PHE A 112 12.52 7.77 -11.75
N SER A 113 12.52 7.23 -12.98
CA SER A 113 13.10 5.92 -13.32
C SER A 113 14.56 5.74 -12.84
N VAL A 114 15.34 6.82 -12.80
CA VAL A 114 16.73 6.85 -12.29
C VAL A 114 16.88 6.42 -10.82
N LEU A 115 15.79 6.40 -10.05
CA LEU A 115 15.81 5.97 -8.65
C LEU A 115 15.68 4.45 -8.48
N THR A 116 15.39 3.71 -9.55
CA THR A 116 15.04 2.27 -9.48
C THR A 116 16.11 1.44 -8.77
N GLU A 117 17.38 1.54 -9.19
CA GLU A 117 18.47 0.76 -8.61
C GLU A 117 18.65 1.09 -7.11
N ARG A 118 18.69 2.37 -6.78
CA ARG A 118 18.84 2.81 -5.38
C ARG A 118 17.67 2.34 -4.50
N ASP A 119 16.46 2.40 -5.04
CA ASP A 119 15.26 1.93 -4.35
C ASP A 119 15.28 0.41 -4.11
N LEU A 120 15.69 -0.37 -5.11
CA LEU A 120 15.83 -1.83 -5.02
C LEU A 120 16.95 -2.23 -4.04
N ASP A 121 18.10 -1.56 -4.08
CA ASP A 121 19.23 -1.84 -3.18
C ASP A 121 18.87 -1.58 -1.73
N ALA A 122 18.23 -0.43 -1.46
CA ALA A 122 17.76 -0.09 -0.12
C ALA A 122 16.70 -1.10 0.37
N SER A 123 15.79 -1.51 -0.52
CA SER A 123 14.76 -2.50 -0.20
C SER A 123 15.35 -3.87 0.08
N ARG A 124 16.34 -4.32 -0.71
CA ARG A 124 17.03 -5.59 -0.49
C ARG A 124 17.77 -5.61 0.83
N LYS A 125 18.56 -4.56 1.11
CA LYS A 125 19.25 -4.44 2.40
C LYS A 125 18.27 -4.50 3.57
N PHE A 126 17.14 -3.81 3.45
CA PHE A 126 16.12 -3.81 4.48
C PHE A 126 15.49 -5.20 4.68
N VAL A 127 15.18 -5.93 3.60
CA VAL A 127 14.66 -7.31 3.70
C VAL A 127 15.71 -8.25 4.28
N ASP A 128 16.99 -8.10 3.91
CA ASP A 128 18.07 -8.91 4.47
C ASP A 128 18.19 -8.71 5.99
N ASP A 129 18.15 -7.46 6.45
CA ASP A 129 18.18 -7.11 7.87
C ASP A 129 16.94 -7.66 8.60
N LEU A 130 15.75 -7.63 7.97
CA LEU A 130 14.52 -8.22 8.50
C LEU A 130 14.61 -9.76 8.61
N LEU A 131 15.04 -10.44 7.55
CA LEU A 131 15.17 -11.90 7.52
C LEU A 131 16.27 -12.40 8.44
N ALA A 132 17.28 -11.59 8.74
CA ALA A 132 18.26 -11.90 9.77
C ALA A 132 17.62 -11.95 11.19
N SER A 133 16.59 -11.13 11.44
CA SER A 133 15.82 -11.16 12.69
C SER A 133 14.69 -12.21 12.72
N ARG A 134 14.39 -12.84 11.56
CA ARG A 134 13.30 -13.80 11.37
C ARG A 134 13.81 -15.08 10.68
N PRO A 135 14.66 -15.87 11.36
CA PRO A 135 15.28 -17.05 10.78
C PRO A 135 14.26 -18.10 10.34
N ASP A 136 13.10 -18.19 11.01
CA ASP A 136 11.99 -19.07 10.66
C ASP A 136 11.41 -18.74 9.27
N VAL A 137 11.22 -17.45 8.98
CA VAL A 137 10.72 -16.95 7.69
C VAL A 137 11.78 -17.20 6.62
N LYS A 138 13.04 -16.87 6.92
CA LYS A 138 14.16 -17.06 6.01
C LYS A 138 14.33 -18.53 5.62
N GLU A 139 14.23 -19.45 6.58
CA GLU A 139 14.31 -20.89 6.33
C GLU A 139 13.17 -21.36 5.41
N ARG A 140 11.93 -20.92 5.63
CA ARG A 140 10.80 -21.25 4.73
C ARG A 140 11.09 -20.79 3.31
N ILE A 141 11.47 -19.52 3.12
CA ILE A 141 11.82 -18.97 1.80
C ILE A 141 12.92 -19.82 1.12
N CYS A 142 14.00 -20.16 1.85
CA CYS A 142 15.11 -20.93 1.28
C CYS A 142 14.75 -22.40 0.98
N SER A 143 13.94 -23.05 1.83
CA SER A 143 13.66 -24.49 1.75
C SER A 143 12.53 -24.83 0.79
N ASN A 144 11.42 -24.09 0.83
CA ASN A 144 10.22 -24.38 0.02
C ASN A 144 9.93 -23.29 -1.03
N GLY A 145 10.73 -22.21 -1.07
CA GLY A 145 10.57 -21.10 -2.01
C GLY A 145 9.64 -20.00 -1.53
N GLY A 146 9.01 -20.15 -0.36
CA GLY A 146 8.14 -19.16 0.26
C GLY A 146 6.97 -18.67 -0.59
N ARG A 147 6.15 -17.80 -0.01
CA ARG A 147 5.10 -17.09 -0.75
C ARG A 147 5.12 -15.60 -0.43
N ALA A 148 5.07 -14.76 -1.46
CA ALA A 148 5.05 -13.30 -1.31
C ALA A 148 3.85 -12.67 -2.02
N SER A 149 3.51 -11.45 -1.63
CA SER A 149 2.57 -10.59 -2.38
C SER A 149 3.17 -9.21 -2.62
N GLU A 150 3.14 -8.75 -3.87
CA GLU A 150 3.39 -7.35 -4.22
C GLU A 150 2.04 -6.63 -4.39
N CYS A 151 1.72 -5.73 -3.46
CA CYS A 151 0.49 -4.96 -3.42
C CYS A 151 0.67 -3.62 -4.16
N GLY A 152 -0.16 -3.37 -5.18
CA GLY A 152 -0.01 -2.20 -6.06
C GLY A 152 1.18 -2.33 -7.01
N ALA A 153 1.36 -3.53 -7.57
CA ALA A 153 2.59 -3.92 -8.26
C ALA A 153 2.83 -3.19 -9.60
N GLY A 154 1.80 -2.60 -10.20
CA GLY A 154 1.90 -2.04 -11.55
C GLY A 154 2.39 -3.10 -12.55
N ILE A 155 3.57 -2.86 -13.14
CA ILE A 155 4.21 -3.79 -14.09
C ILE A 155 5.10 -4.86 -13.43
N GLY A 156 5.16 -4.92 -12.09
CA GLY A 156 5.96 -5.91 -11.35
C GLY A 156 7.43 -5.53 -11.19
N ARG A 157 7.72 -4.24 -10.97
CA ARG A 157 9.10 -3.72 -10.78
C ARG A 157 9.81 -4.40 -9.62
N LEU A 158 9.12 -4.58 -8.49
CA LEU A 158 9.71 -5.19 -7.30
C LEU A 158 9.62 -6.70 -7.34
N THR A 159 8.57 -7.27 -7.96
CA THR A 159 8.55 -8.70 -8.30
C THR A 159 9.83 -9.09 -9.02
N LYS A 160 10.20 -8.35 -10.08
CA LYS A 160 11.43 -8.59 -10.84
C LYS A 160 12.71 -8.27 -10.08
N GLY A 161 12.79 -7.07 -9.50
CA GLY A 161 14.04 -6.54 -8.93
C GLY A 161 14.34 -6.94 -7.49
N LEU A 162 13.34 -7.46 -6.76
CA LEU A 162 13.43 -7.72 -5.32
C LEU A 162 12.94 -9.14 -4.97
N LEU A 163 11.65 -9.46 -5.22
CA LEU A 163 11.05 -10.69 -4.70
C LEU A 163 11.62 -11.96 -5.36
N LEU A 164 11.71 -11.99 -6.70
CA LEU A 164 12.33 -13.10 -7.41
C LEU A 164 13.81 -13.30 -7.02
N PRO A 165 14.66 -12.25 -6.96
CA PRO A 165 16.03 -12.36 -6.45
C PRO A 165 16.17 -12.86 -5.01
N LEU A 166 15.18 -12.63 -4.16
CA LEU A 166 15.15 -13.15 -2.78
C LEU A 166 14.85 -14.66 -2.71
N GLY A 167 14.48 -15.28 -3.84
CA GLY A 167 14.24 -16.72 -3.95
C GLY A 167 12.77 -17.11 -3.89
N PHE A 168 11.85 -16.14 -3.89
CA PHE A 168 10.41 -16.44 -3.90
C PHE A 168 9.99 -17.19 -5.17
N LYS A 169 9.25 -18.29 -5.00
CA LYS A 169 8.75 -19.15 -6.09
C LYS A 169 7.24 -19.04 -6.30
N SER A 170 6.54 -18.35 -5.40
CA SER A 170 5.11 -18.10 -5.51
C SER A 170 4.81 -16.66 -5.11
N ILE A 171 4.44 -15.82 -6.09
CA ILE A 171 4.27 -14.38 -5.89
C ILE A 171 2.89 -13.94 -6.39
N ASP A 172 2.06 -13.40 -5.51
CA ASP A 172 0.80 -12.76 -5.89
C ASP A 172 1.06 -11.30 -6.26
N VAL A 173 0.90 -10.98 -7.54
CA VAL A 173 1.10 -9.64 -8.12
C VAL A 173 -0.27 -8.96 -8.18
N VAL A 174 -0.53 -8.05 -7.24
CA VAL A 174 -1.85 -7.42 -7.05
C VAL A 174 -1.83 -6.01 -7.60
N GLU A 175 -2.70 -5.71 -8.57
CA GLU A 175 -2.82 -4.38 -9.17
C GLU A 175 -4.27 -4.08 -9.55
N THR A 176 -4.70 -2.82 -9.46
CA THR A 176 -6.06 -2.40 -9.81
C THR A 176 -6.22 -2.13 -11.31
N SER A 177 -5.14 -1.68 -11.98
CA SER A 177 -5.13 -1.48 -13.43
C SER A 177 -4.86 -2.79 -14.17
N ALA A 178 -5.90 -3.34 -14.81
CA ALA A 178 -5.78 -4.50 -15.68
C ALA A 178 -4.73 -4.30 -16.79
N ARG A 179 -4.61 -3.07 -17.33
CA ARG A 179 -3.63 -2.73 -18.35
C ARG A 179 -2.19 -2.94 -17.86
N LEU A 180 -1.85 -2.38 -16.71
CA LEU A 180 -0.52 -2.52 -16.12
C LEU A 180 -0.23 -3.98 -15.76
N LEU A 181 -1.21 -4.65 -15.14
CA LEU A 181 -1.09 -6.06 -14.76
C LEU A 181 -0.84 -6.96 -15.98
N ASN A 182 -1.55 -6.72 -17.09
CA ASN A 182 -1.36 -7.48 -18.34
C ASN A 182 0.02 -7.26 -18.97
N SER A 183 0.68 -6.14 -18.71
CA SER A 183 2.05 -5.88 -19.17
C SER A 183 3.12 -6.55 -18.29
N ALA A 184 2.77 -6.89 -17.04
CA ALA A 184 3.72 -7.37 -16.05
C ALA A 184 4.46 -8.66 -16.47
N PRO A 185 3.83 -9.69 -17.08
CA PRO A 185 4.55 -10.88 -17.52
C PRO A 185 5.70 -10.58 -18.50
N GLY A 186 5.47 -9.66 -19.45
CA GLY A 186 6.49 -9.26 -20.42
C GLY A 186 7.63 -8.47 -19.78
N TYR A 187 7.33 -7.61 -18.80
CA TYR A 187 8.35 -6.88 -18.06
C TYR A 187 9.15 -7.79 -17.13
N ILE A 188 8.49 -8.63 -16.33
CA ILE A 188 9.11 -9.58 -15.39
C ILE A 188 10.01 -10.55 -16.15
N GLY A 189 9.53 -11.05 -17.29
CA GLY A 189 10.13 -12.13 -18.07
C GLY A 189 9.25 -13.37 -18.00
N HIS A 190 8.91 -13.95 -19.15
CA HIS A 190 7.88 -14.99 -19.23
C HIS A 190 8.17 -16.23 -18.36
N ASP A 191 9.42 -16.66 -18.28
CA ASP A 191 9.81 -17.80 -17.44
C ASP A 191 9.62 -17.50 -15.97
N ASP A 192 10.02 -16.32 -15.51
CA ASP A 192 9.83 -15.90 -14.12
C ASP A 192 8.37 -15.59 -13.79
N ALA A 193 7.59 -15.12 -14.77
CA ALA A 193 6.16 -14.89 -14.62
C ALA A 193 5.38 -16.19 -14.33
N THR A 194 5.93 -17.37 -14.63
CA THR A 194 5.32 -18.65 -14.24
C THR A 194 5.25 -18.87 -12.73
N LYS A 195 6.07 -18.15 -11.95
CA LYS A 195 6.06 -18.13 -10.48
C LYS A 195 5.04 -17.13 -9.92
N CYS A 196 4.40 -16.35 -10.79
CA CYS A 196 3.54 -15.24 -10.43
C CYS A 196 2.06 -15.60 -10.67
N ASN A 197 1.20 -15.14 -9.78
CA ASN A 197 -0.24 -15.14 -9.98
C ASN A 197 -0.72 -13.68 -10.01
N PHE A 198 -1.35 -13.30 -11.13
CA PHE A 198 -1.70 -11.92 -11.43
C PHE A 198 -3.14 -11.63 -11.02
N ILE A 199 -3.32 -10.76 -10.02
CA ILE A 199 -4.61 -10.49 -9.38
C ILE A 199 -5.04 -9.06 -9.68
N CYS A 200 -6.06 -8.91 -10.53
CA CYS A 200 -6.64 -7.61 -10.86
C CYS A 200 -7.66 -7.17 -9.79
N LYS A 201 -7.17 -6.62 -8.66
CA LYS A 201 -8.00 -6.13 -7.55
C LYS A 201 -7.40 -4.88 -6.92
N GLY A 202 -8.27 -3.99 -6.44
CA GLY A 202 -7.86 -2.94 -5.51
C GLY A 202 -7.57 -3.50 -4.12
N LEU A 203 -6.67 -2.88 -3.35
CA LEU A 203 -6.29 -3.37 -2.02
C LEU A 203 -7.46 -3.37 -1.02
N GLN A 204 -8.45 -2.50 -1.22
CA GLN A 204 -9.69 -2.51 -0.45
C GLN A 204 -10.49 -3.82 -0.62
N ASP A 205 -10.33 -4.51 -1.75
CA ASP A 205 -11.03 -5.76 -2.10
C ASP A 205 -10.11 -6.99 -2.09
N PHE A 206 -8.80 -6.80 -2.03
CA PHE A 206 -7.82 -7.88 -1.97
C PHE A 206 -7.74 -8.45 -0.55
N ASP A 207 -8.32 -9.63 -0.33
CA ASP A 207 -8.50 -10.26 0.98
C ASP A 207 -7.90 -11.67 0.98
N PRO A 208 -6.60 -11.80 1.26
CA PRO A 208 -5.98 -13.12 1.32
C PRO A 208 -6.38 -13.86 2.60
N ASP A 209 -6.27 -15.19 2.56
CA ASP A 209 -6.48 -16.04 3.74
C ASP A 209 -5.35 -15.85 4.76
N ALA A 210 -5.63 -16.19 6.02
CA ALA A 210 -4.62 -16.16 7.08
C ALA A 210 -3.41 -17.03 6.72
N ASP A 211 -2.23 -16.63 7.19
CA ASP A 211 -0.98 -17.40 7.07
C ASP A 211 -0.56 -17.75 5.63
N THR A 212 -1.02 -16.95 4.66
CA THR A 212 -0.73 -17.18 3.23
C THR A 212 0.69 -16.78 2.81
N TYR A 213 1.22 -15.66 3.31
CA TYR A 213 2.45 -15.05 2.76
C TYR A 213 3.54 -14.92 3.81
N ASP A 214 4.76 -15.34 3.48
CA ASP A 214 5.96 -15.04 4.25
C ASP A 214 6.36 -13.55 4.17
N LEU A 215 5.98 -12.87 3.08
CA LEU A 215 6.24 -11.44 2.87
C LEU A 215 5.11 -10.76 2.09
N ILE A 216 4.53 -9.71 2.65
CA ILE A 216 3.63 -8.80 1.94
C ILE A 216 4.37 -7.48 1.73
N TRP A 217 4.61 -7.11 0.47
CA TRP A 217 5.26 -5.87 0.11
C TRP A 217 4.25 -4.84 -0.37
N VAL A 218 4.27 -3.65 0.26
CA VAL A 218 3.34 -2.55 -0.03
C VAL A 218 4.16 -1.28 -0.25
N GLN A 219 4.32 -0.85 -1.49
CA GLN A 219 5.14 0.33 -1.83
C GLN A 219 4.40 1.27 -2.77
N TRP A 220 4.45 2.57 -2.46
CA TRP A 220 3.87 3.67 -3.25
C TRP A 220 2.40 3.47 -3.68
N VAL A 221 1.65 2.70 -2.89
CA VAL A 221 0.22 2.43 -3.09
C VAL A 221 -0.64 2.96 -1.95
N VAL A 222 -0.03 3.22 -0.78
CA VAL A 222 -0.69 3.80 0.40
C VAL A 222 -0.66 5.32 0.28
N GLY A 223 -1.84 5.95 0.27
CA GLY A 223 -1.96 7.34 -0.15
C GLY A 223 -2.30 7.51 -1.64
N LYS A 224 -3.10 6.59 -2.21
CA LYS A 224 -3.73 6.74 -3.54
C LYS A 224 -5.03 7.62 -3.60
N PRO A 225 -5.26 8.71 -2.83
CA PRO A 225 -6.13 9.79 -3.29
C PRO A 225 -5.43 10.60 -4.40
N ASN A 226 -6.19 11.32 -5.22
CA ASN A 226 -5.67 12.14 -6.32
C ASN A 226 -4.77 13.29 -5.85
N LEU A 227 -3.51 13.03 -5.55
CA LEU A 227 -2.54 14.10 -5.28
C LEU A 227 -1.25 13.85 -6.04
N LYS A 228 -0.99 14.68 -7.05
CA LYS A 228 0.37 14.91 -7.52
C LYS A 228 1.12 15.67 -6.41
N TYR A 229 1.94 14.90 -5.69
CA TYR A 229 3.07 15.27 -4.81
C TYR A 229 2.86 15.81 -3.39
N ARG A 230 3.80 15.33 -2.55
CA ARG A 230 4.22 15.67 -1.18
C ARG A 230 3.26 15.33 -0.03
N ASN A 231 3.59 14.21 0.61
CA ASN A 231 3.44 13.95 2.04
C ASN A 231 2.03 14.07 2.66
N HIS A 232 1.04 13.35 2.12
CA HIS A 232 -0.15 13.03 2.90
C HIS A 232 -0.54 11.55 2.69
N TYR A 233 -0.30 10.74 3.72
CA TYR A 233 -0.64 9.32 3.74
C TYR A 233 -2.11 9.15 4.07
N ASP A 234 -2.87 8.49 3.20
CA ASP A 234 -4.13 7.87 3.62
C ASP A 234 -3.79 6.59 4.39
N ALA A 235 -3.67 6.72 5.70
CA ALA A 235 -3.43 5.60 6.61
C ALA A 235 -4.67 4.69 6.74
N SER A 236 -5.88 5.11 6.34
CA SER A 236 -7.12 4.39 6.62
C SER A 236 -7.28 3.13 5.76
N THR A 237 -6.91 3.19 4.48
CA THR A 237 -6.92 2.04 3.56
C THR A 237 -5.85 1.02 3.95
N LEU A 238 -4.67 1.48 4.38
CA LEU A 238 -3.60 0.60 4.85
C LEU A 238 -3.94 -0.03 6.20
N ILE A 239 -4.42 0.75 7.17
CA ILE A 239 -4.79 0.23 8.49
C ILE A 239 -5.95 -0.76 8.38
N SER A 240 -6.95 -0.52 7.52
CA SER A 240 -8.05 -1.47 7.29
C SER A 240 -7.63 -2.72 6.51
N PHE A 241 -6.63 -2.63 5.64
CA PHE A 241 -6.00 -3.78 5.00
C PHE A 241 -5.21 -4.61 6.02
N LEU A 242 -4.36 -3.98 6.83
CA LEU A 242 -3.52 -4.66 7.83
C LEU A 242 -4.29 -5.18 9.04
N ARG A 243 -5.48 -4.64 9.33
CA ARG A 243 -6.35 -5.06 10.44
C ARG A 243 -7.17 -6.31 10.15
N ARG A 244 -7.16 -6.83 8.93
CA ARG A 244 -7.98 -8.00 8.62
C ARG A 244 -7.44 -9.19 9.38
N PRO A 245 -8.29 -10.05 9.97
CA PRO A 245 -7.84 -11.19 10.76
C PRO A 245 -6.78 -12.06 10.05
N SER A 246 -6.87 -12.17 8.73
CA SER A 246 -5.89 -12.87 7.90
C SER A 246 -4.49 -12.24 7.85
N ILE A 247 -4.39 -10.93 8.11
CA ILE A 247 -3.15 -10.16 8.12
C ILE A 247 -2.74 -9.80 9.57
N ALA A 248 -3.70 -9.65 10.48
CA ALA A 248 -3.49 -9.23 11.87
C ALA A 248 -2.89 -10.32 12.77
N GLY A 249 -3.07 -11.61 12.44
CA GLY A 249 -2.40 -12.71 13.16
C GLY A 249 -0.86 -12.62 13.13
N TRP A 250 -0.30 -11.85 12.19
CA TRP A 250 1.13 -11.57 12.08
C TRP A 250 1.65 -10.52 13.07
N LEU A 251 0.75 -9.82 13.79
CA LEU A 251 1.07 -8.70 14.68
C LEU A 251 1.01 -9.07 16.18
N SER A 252 0.71 -10.32 16.51
CA SER A 252 0.41 -10.77 17.89
C SER A 252 1.46 -11.67 18.56
N GLU A 253 2.69 -11.71 18.05
CA GLU A 253 3.85 -12.32 18.73
C GLU A 253 5.02 -11.33 18.81
#